data_AF-A0A662W8W0-F1
#
_entry.id   AF-A0A662W8W0-F1
#
_cell.length_a   1.000
_cell.length_b   1.000
_cell.length_c   1.000
_cell.angle_alpha   90.00
_cell.angle_beta   90.00
_cell.angle_gamma   90.00
#
_symmetry.space_group_name_H-M   'P 1'
#
loop_
_entity.id
_entity.type
_entity.pdbx_description
1 polymer ?
#
loop_
_entity_poly.entity_id
_entity_poly.type
_entity_poly.pdbx_seq_one_letter_code
_entity_poly.pdbx_strand_id
1 'polypeptide(L)'
;MIKKLKLINFRGVKEGELELGDLTILVGSNNSAKTTILEALFLAPNPLRFVPYMPQRVDLTSPHAHTQALTAASLIHEMHKTLNSDGYAFLLYKYVAEEAAIQWDDVELRFVKHGNNIFLVSNKEIFSGYFTLNTPKIKSFGWLGLSSAGLKAANEQNREKLLSQNPC
;
A
#
# COMPACT_ATOMS: atom_id res chain seq x y z
N MET A 1 -6.42 17.70 10.70
CA MET A 1 -5.86 16.69 11.62
C MET A 1 -6.87 15.55 11.71
N ILE A 2 -6.44 14.30 11.56
CA ILE A 2 -7.34 13.15 11.66
C ILE A 2 -7.88 13.07 13.10
N LYS A 3 -9.21 12.99 13.26
CA LYS A 3 -9.86 12.91 14.58
C LYS A 3 -10.37 11.50 14.89
N LYS A 4 -10.63 10.69 13.86
CA LYS A 4 -11.11 9.32 14.02
C LYS A 4 -10.42 8.40 13.02
N LEU A 5 -10.07 7.21 13.47
CA LEU A 5 -9.49 6.15 12.63
C LEU A 5 -10.30 4.86 12.84
N LYS A 6 -10.78 4.26 11.75
CA LYS A 6 -11.39 2.93 11.75
C LYS A 6 -10.63 2.01 10.79
N LEU A 7 -10.35 0.80 11.25
CA LEU A 7 -9.65 -0.24 10.49
C LEU A 7 -10.58 -1.42 10.29
N ILE A 8 -10.63 -1.94 9.07
CA ILE A 8 -11.41 -3.14 8.72
C ILE A 8 -10.50 -4.07 7.91
N ASN A 9 -10.37 -5.31 8.35
CA ASN A 9 -9.56 -6.35 7.73
C ASN A 9 -8.13 -5.89 7.35
N PHE A 10 -7.52 -5.01 8.12
CA PHE A 10 -6.22 -4.42 7.85
C PHE A 10 -5.14 -5.08 8.71
N ARG A 11 -4.18 -5.77 8.07
CA ARG A 11 -3.08 -6.52 8.72
C ARG A 11 -3.53 -7.49 9.84
N GLY A 12 -3.23 -7.18 11.10
CA GLY A 12 -3.62 -7.98 12.26
C GLY A 12 -5.00 -7.62 12.83
N VAL A 13 -5.65 -6.58 12.31
CA VAL A 13 -6.89 -6.02 12.85
C VAL A 13 -8.06 -6.44 11.96
N LYS A 14 -9.01 -7.21 12.52
CA LYS A 14 -10.24 -7.58 11.82
C LYS A 14 -11.21 -6.40 11.76
N GLU A 15 -11.46 -5.76 12.89
CA GLU A 15 -12.20 -4.51 13.00
C GLU A 15 -11.71 -3.78 14.25
N GLY A 16 -11.58 -2.46 14.18
CA GLY A 16 -11.21 -1.63 15.33
C GLY A 16 -11.37 -0.15 15.02
N GLU A 17 -11.63 0.64 16.05
CA GLU A 17 -11.89 2.07 15.94
C GLU A 17 -11.19 2.81 17.08
N LEU A 18 -10.68 4.00 16.79
CA LEU A 18 -9.96 4.85 17.73
C LEU A 18 -10.26 6.33 17.46
N GLU A 19 -10.50 7.09 18.52
CA GLU A 19 -10.52 8.55 18.48
C GLU A 19 -9.12 9.11 18.76
N LEU A 20 -8.72 10.12 17.99
CA LEU A 20 -7.42 10.78 18.10
C LEU A 20 -7.60 12.19 18.66
N GLY A 21 -7.13 12.37 19.90
CA GLY A 21 -7.01 13.69 20.53
C GLY A 21 -5.78 14.44 20.04
N ASP A 22 -5.60 15.67 20.52
CA ASP A 22 -4.44 16.51 20.20
C ASP A 22 -3.12 15.88 20.66
N LEU A 23 -3.17 15.07 21.72
CA LEU A 23 -2.13 14.14 22.13
C LEU A 23 -2.75 12.75 22.30
N THR A 24 -2.22 11.77 21.56
CA THR A 24 -2.62 10.36 21.69
C THR A 24 -1.39 9.51 21.97
N ILE A 25 -1.42 8.75 23.07
CA ILE A 25 -0.33 7.85 23.47
C ILE A 25 -0.80 6.40 23.31
N LEU A 26 -0.14 5.64 22.45
CA LEU A 26 -0.45 4.23 22.21
C LEU A 26 0.39 3.33 23.12
N VAL A 27 -0.26 2.69 24.11
CA VAL A 27 0.37 1.73 25.04
C VAL A 27 -0.24 0.33 24.91
N GLY A 28 0.51 -0.71 25.26
CA GLY A 28 0.05 -2.10 25.24
C GLY A 28 1.16 -3.09 24.95
N SER A 29 0.86 -4.39 24.97
CA SER A 29 1.81 -5.47 24.69
C SER A 29 2.28 -5.49 23.23
N ASN A 30 3.34 -6.24 22.93
CA ASN A 30 3.69 -6.52 21.53
C ASN A 30 2.49 -7.17 20.81
N ASN A 31 2.37 -6.88 19.50
CA ASN A 31 1.27 -7.34 18.66
C ASN A 31 -0.14 -6.79 19.02
N SER A 32 -0.24 -5.78 19.90
CA SER A 32 -1.51 -5.13 20.27
C SER A 32 -2.01 -4.11 19.22
N ALA A 33 -1.67 -4.29 17.94
CA ALA A 33 -1.98 -3.40 16.82
C ALA A 33 -1.40 -1.96 16.82
N LYS A 34 -0.56 -1.58 17.80
CA LYS A 34 0.06 -0.22 17.84
C LYS A 34 0.76 0.16 16.54
N THR A 35 1.65 -0.71 16.05
CA THR A 35 2.37 -0.48 14.79
C THR A 35 1.41 -0.45 13.60
N THR A 36 0.38 -1.30 13.60
CA THR A 36 -0.67 -1.30 12.58
C THR A 36 -1.44 0.02 12.52
N ILE A 37 -1.73 0.64 13.67
CA ILE A 37 -2.36 1.97 13.74
C ILE A 37 -1.45 3.03 13.12
N LEU A 38 -0.16 3.05 13.49
CA LEU A 38 0.80 4.02 12.96
C LEU A 38 1.01 3.86 11.45
N GLU A 39 1.06 2.64 10.95
CA GLU A 39 1.16 2.34 9.52
C GLU A 39 -0.10 2.75 8.76
N ALA A 40 -1.29 2.53 9.34
CA ALA A 40 -2.53 2.98 8.72
C ALA A 40 -2.55 4.50 8.58
N LEU A 41 -2.16 5.23 9.63
CA LEU A 41 -2.00 6.69 9.60
C LEU A 41 -0.93 7.12 8.60
N PHE A 42 0.16 6.35 8.47
CA PHE A 42 1.18 6.62 7.47
C PHE A 42 0.70 6.38 6.05
N LEU A 43 -0.17 5.39 5.80
CA LEU A 43 -0.72 5.12 4.47
C LEU A 43 -1.86 6.06 4.07
N ALA A 44 -2.66 6.51 5.03
CA ALA A 44 -3.87 7.31 4.80
C ALA A 44 -3.68 8.50 3.82
N PRO A 45 -2.62 9.32 3.90
CA PRO A 45 -2.47 10.47 3.01
C PRO A 45 -2.28 10.13 1.53
N ASN A 46 -1.78 8.94 1.19
CA ASN A 46 -1.66 8.33 -0.14
C ASN A 46 -0.60 7.21 -0.04
N PRO A 47 -0.95 5.93 -0.24
CA PRO A 47 0.01 4.81 -0.22
C PRO A 47 1.12 4.88 -1.28
N LEU A 48 0.86 5.54 -2.40
CA LEU A 48 1.77 5.65 -3.54
C LEU A 48 2.60 6.92 -3.55
N ARG A 49 2.46 7.80 -2.55
CA ARG A 49 3.31 8.99 -2.45
C ARG A 49 4.76 8.58 -2.20
N PHE A 50 5.70 9.27 -2.85
CA PHE A 50 7.12 9.11 -2.53
C PHE A 50 7.42 9.63 -1.13
N VAL A 51 8.31 8.94 -0.44
CA VAL A 51 8.77 9.30 0.91
C VAL A 51 10.28 9.45 0.92
N PRO A 52 10.84 10.39 1.71
CA PRO A 52 12.26 10.72 1.68
C PRO A 52 13.12 9.73 2.49
N TYR A 53 12.71 8.46 2.58
CA TYR A 53 13.42 7.43 3.33
C TYR A 53 14.11 6.48 2.35
N MET A 54 15.44 6.43 2.44
CA MET A 54 16.27 5.54 1.63
C MET A 54 16.68 4.34 2.48
N PRO A 55 16.35 3.10 2.08
CA PRO A 55 16.80 1.93 2.81
C PRO A 55 18.32 1.82 2.66
N GLN A 56 19.05 1.64 3.76
CA GLN A 56 20.52 1.48 3.77
C GLN A 56 21.05 0.27 2.98
N ARG A 57 20.17 -0.58 2.43
CA ARG A 57 20.52 -1.77 1.64
C ARG A 57 20.41 -1.54 0.13
N VAL A 58 20.82 -0.36 -0.35
CA VAL A 58 21.12 -0.23 -1.77
C VAL A 58 22.51 -0.81 -1.97
N ASP A 59 22.58 -1.98 -2.60
CA ASP A 59 23.84 -2.53 -3.07
C ASP A 59 24.44 -1.56 -4.10
N LEU A 60 25.40 -0.74 -3.65
CA LEU A 60 26.10 0.26 -4.45
C LEU A 60 26.95 -0.38 -5.57
N THR A 61 27.09 -1.71 -5.60
CA THR A 61 27.78 -2.44 -6.67
C THR A 61 26.86 -2.80 -7.83
N SER A 62 25.54 -2.61 -7.69
CA SER A 62 24.62 -2.77 -8.81
C SER A 62 24.72 -1.58 -9.77
N PRO A 63 24.96 -1.79 -11.08
CA PRO A 63 24.91 -0.72 -12.08
C PRO A 63 23.49 -0.14 -12.27
N HIS A 64 22.51 -0.57 -11.46
CA HIS A 64 21.13 -0.08 -11.41
C HIS A 64 20.78 0.49 -10.03
N ALA A 65 21.78 0.79 -9.19
CA ALA A 65 21.65 1.51 -7.91
C ALA A 65 21.26 2.98 -8.13
N HIS A 66 20.19 3.20 -8.88
CA HIS A 66 19.49 4.47 -8.89
C HIS A 66 18.80 4.61 -7.53
N THR A 67 18.96 5.78 -6.93
CA THR A 67 18.25 6.30 -5.77
C THR A 67 16.74 6.12 -5.96
N GLN A 68 16.21 4.93 -5.71
CA GLN A 68 14.78 4.66 -5.88
C GLN A 68 14.06 5.31 -4.72
N ALA A 69 13.40 6.43 -4.99
CA ALA A 69 12.43 6.99 -4.09
C ALA A 69 11.39 5.90 -3.78
N LEU A 70 11.29 5.51 -2.51
CA LEU A 70 10.28 4.56 -2.07
C LEU A 70 8.93 5.26 -1.99
N THR A 71 7.86 4.53 -2.28
CA THR A 71 6.51 4.96 -1.91
C THR A 71 6.25 4.65 -0.44
N ALA A 72 5.24 5.27 0.17
CA ALA A 72 4.85 4.97 1.54
C ALA A 72 4.54 3.48 1.73
N ALA A 73 3.84 2.87 0.78
CA ALA A 73 3.56 1.44 0.77
C ALA A 73 4.86 0.61 0.65
N SER A 74 5.76 0.96 -0.27
CA SER A 74 6.98 0.18 -0.47
C SER A 74 7.95 0.28 0.70
N LEU A 75 7.99 1.41 1.40
CA LEU A 75 8.74 1.53 2.64
C LEU A 75 8.20 0.58 3.72
N ILE A 76 6.89 0.53 3.93
CA ILE A 76 6.30 -0.43 4.88
C ILE A 76 6.61 -1.85 4.42
N HIS A 77 6.47 -2.16 3.14
CA HIS A 77 6.82 -3.48 2.60
C HIS A 77 8.27 -3.87 2.92
N GLU A 78 9.24 -2.99 2.68
CA GLU A 78 10.65 -3.22 3.00
C GLU A 78 10.90 -3.38 4.52
N MET A 79 10.20 -2.61 5.37
CA MET A 79 10.28 -2.76 6.83
C MET A 79 9.76 -4.10 7.34
N HIS A 80 8.81 -4.72 6.62
CA HIS A 80 8.22 -6.02 6.96
C HIS A 80 8.80 -7.18 6.14
N LYS A 81 9.76 -6.91 5.27
CA LYS A 81 10.37 -7.92 4.42
C LYS A 81 11.18 -8.89 5.26
N THR A 82 10.58 -10.04 5.52
CA THR A 82 11.26 -11.23 6.02
C THR A 82 11.77 -12.06 4.83
N LEU A 83 12.64 -13.05 5.06
CA LEU A 83 13.30 -13.85 4.02
C LEU A 83 12.38 -14.41 2.93
N ASN A 84 11.07 -14.57 3.19
CA ASN A 84 10.10 -15.18 2.28
C ASN A 84 8.84 -14.33 2.00
N SER A 85 8.78 -13.06 2.43
CA SER A 85 7.58 -12.23 2.25
C SER A 85 7.60 -11.49 0.91
N ASP A 86 7.04 -12.10 -0.13
CA ASP A 86 6.86 -11.47 -1.44
C ASP A 86 5.53 -10.71 -1.53
N GLY A 87 5.60 -9.42 -1.90
CA GLY A 87 4.44 -8.58 -2.22
C GLY A 87 3.65 -8.01 -1.03
N TYR A 88 2.48 -7.45 -1.32
CA TYR A 88 1.71 -6.59 -0.40
C TYR A 88 0.55 -7.31 0.31
N ALA A 89 0.48 -8.65 0.24
CA ALA A 89 -0.56 -9.42 0.92
C ALA A 89 -0.64 -9.15 2.44
N PHE A 90 0.46 -8.71 3.05
CA PHE A 90 0.52 -8.34 4.47
C PHE A 90 -0.41 -7.20 4.89
N LEU A 91 -0.92 -6.40 3.93
CA LEU A 91 -1.90 -5.35 4.19
C LEU A 91 -3.30 -5.92 4.49
N LEU A 92 -3.57 -7.14 4.03
CA LEU A 92 -4.86 -7.81 4.13
C LEU A 92 -4.92 -8.65 5.41
N TYR A 93 -6.09 -8.73 6.04
CA TYR A 93 -6.23 -9.46 7.30
C TYR A 93 -5.84 -10.92 7.15
N LYS A 94 -4.88 -11.34 8.00
CA LYS A 94 -4.25 -12.66 7.96
C LYS A 94 -3.78 -13.06 6.55
N TYR A 95 -3.39 -12.09 5.72
CA TYR A 95 -2.91 -12.29 4.34
C TYR A 95 -3.95 -12.85 3.37
N VAL A 96 -5.20 -13.07 3.80
CA VAL A 96 -6.21 -13.82 3.03
C VAL A 96 -7.48 -13.02 2.73
N ALA A 97 -7.73 -11.91 3.43
CA ALA A 97 -8.92 -11.10 3.20
C ALA A 97 -8.98 -10.58 1.76
N GLU A 98 -10.17 -10.56 1.16
CA GLU A 98 -10.37 -10.02 -0.19
C GLU A 98 -10.40 -8.49 -0.23
N GLU A 99 -10.63 -7.85 0.92
CA GLU A 99 -10.63 -6.40 1.05
C GLU A 99 -10.16 -5.98 2.44
N ALA A 100 -9.47 -4.84 2.50
CA ALA A 100 -9.15 -4.11 3.73
C ALA A 100 -9.50 -2.63 3.58
N ALA A 101 -9.77 -1.94 4.68
CA ALA A 101 -10.06 -0.51 4.68
C ALA A 101 -9.36 0.22 5.84
N ILE A 102 -8.88 1.42 5.52
CA ILE A 102 -8.47 2.45 6.47
C ILE A 102 -9.44 3.61 6.27
N GLN A 103 -10.23 3.90 7.28
CA GLN A 103 -11.18 5.01 7.29
C GLN A 103 -10.69 6.08 8.26
N TRP A 104 -10.72 7.33 7.83
CA TRP A 104 -10.45 8.46 8.70
C TRP A 104 -11.39 9.61 8.39
N ASP A 105 -11.97 10.19 9.43
CA ASP A 105 -13.01 11.21 9.33
C ASP A 105 -14.12 10.77 8.35
N ASP A 106 -14.22 11.39 7.17
CA ASP A 106 -15.19 11.05 6.11
C ASP A 106 -14.53 10.45 4.84
N VAL A 107 -13.25 10.08 4.94
CA VAL A 107 -12.47 9.45 3.88
C VAL A 107 -12.31 7.96 4.17
N GLU A 108 -12.39 7.16 3.12
CA GLU A 108 -12.15 5.73 3.15
C GLU A 108 -11.17 5.35 2.06
N LEU A 109 -10.05 4.75 2.46
CA LEU A 109 -9.08 4.08 1.59
C LEU A 109 -9.29 2.56 1.67
N ARG A 110 -9.58 1.93 0.54
CA ARG A 110 -9.79 0.48 0.43
C ARG A 110 -8.69 -0.17 -0.39
N PHE A 111 -8.32 -1.37 0.04
CA PHE A 111 -7.36 -2.27 -0.58
C PHE A 111 -8.15 -3.46 -1.10
N VAL A 112 -8.50 -3.44 -2.38
CA VAL A 112 -9.37 -4.46 -2.99
C VAL A 112 -8.51 -5.48 -3.72
N LYS A 113 -8.46 -6.71 -3.20
CA LYS A 113 -7.74 -7.81 -3.83
C LYS A 113 -8.49 -8.24 -5.09
N HIS A 114 -7.78 -8.29 -6.20
CA HIS A 114 -8.32 -8.84 -7.44
C HIS A 114 -7.20 -9.36 -8.35
N GLY A 115 -7.30 -10.65 -8.73
CA GLY A 115 -6.23 -11.34 -9.45
C GLY A 115 -4.93 -11.34 -8.66
N ASN A 116 -3.83 -10.89 -9.28
CA ASN A 116 -2.50 -10.79 -8.67
C ASN A 116 -2.21 -9.41 -8.05
N ASN A 117 -3.23 -8.56 -7.88
CA ASN A 117 -3.07 -7.18 -7.44
C ASN A 117 -4.00 -6.82 -6.27
N ILE A 118 -3.62 -5.77 -5.57
CA ILE A 118 -4.45 -5.03 -4.62
C ILE A 118 -4.69 -3.65 -5.24
N PHE A 119 -5.93 -3.35 -5.59
CA PHE A 119 -6.34 -2.05 -6.12
C PHE A 119 -6.62 -1.07 -4.99
N LEU A 120 -6.14 0.15 -5.16
CA LEU A 120 -6.31 1.23 -4.18
C LEU A 120 -7.51 2.08 -4.57
N VAL A 121 -8.57 1.97 -3.79
CA VAL A 121 -9.84 2.63 -4.03
C VAL A 121 -10.09 3.65 -2.93
N SER A 122 -10.71 4.77 -3.28
CA SER A 122 -11.12 5.78 -2.31
C SER A 122 -12.56 6.18 -2.55
N ASN A 123 -13.31 6.46 -1.49
CA ASN A 123 -14.66 7.02 -1.59
C ASN A 123 -14.65 8.50 -2.06
N LYS A 124 -13.49 9.17 -2.00
CA LYS A 124 -13.29 10.54 -2.48
C LYS A 124 -12.16 10.63 -3.48
N GLU A 125 -12.28 11.52 -4.46
CA GLU A 125 -11.26 11.79 -5.49
C GLU A 125 -10.13 12.70 -4.98
N ILE A 126 -9.49 12.32 -3.87
CA ILE A 126 -8.43 13.10 -3.22
C ILE A 126 -7.02 12.72 -3.71
N PHE A 127 -6.91 11.77 -4.63
CA PHE A 127 -5.65 11.27 -5.19
C PHE A 127 -5.63 11.52 -6.70
N SER A 128 -4.46 11.66 -7.30
CA SER A 128 -4.34 11.76 -8.76
C SER A 128 -4.24 10.37 -9.40
N GLY A 129 -4.51 10.29 -10.71
CA GLY A 129 -4.26 9.07 -11.48
C GLY A 129 -5.36 8.00 -11.41
N TYR A 130 -6.62 8.39 -11.17
CA TYR A 130 -7.74 7.44 -11.21
C TYR A 130 -7.92 6.80 -12.60
N PHE A 131 -8.12 5.48 -12.60
CA PHE A 131 -8.52 4.68 -13.75
C PHE A 131 -9.64 3.71 -13.34
N THR A 132 -10.39 3.21 -14.31
CA THR A 132 -11.47 2.24 -14.06
C THR A 132 -11.09 0.89 -14.66
N LEU A 133 -11.09 -0.16 -13.85
CA LEU A 133 -11.14 -1.53 -14.39
C LEU A 133 -12.54 -1.77 -14.92
N ASN A 134 -12.66 -2.33 -16.13
CA ASN A 134 -13.98 -2.63 -16.71
C ASN A 134 -14.57 -3.94 -16.17
N THR A 135 -13.76 -4.79 -15.55
CA THR A 135 -14.20 -6.09 -15.01
C THR A 135 -13.29 -6.51 -13.86
N PRO A 136 -13.75 -6.46 -12.60
CA PRO A 136 -14.95 -5.77 -12.09
C PRO A 136 -14.84 -4.24 -12.26
N LYS A 137 -15.99 -3.54 -12.26
CA LYS A 137 -16.04 -2.06 -12.38
C LYS A 137 -15.49 -1.38 -11.12
N ILE A 138 -14.17 -1.23 -11.04
CA ILE A 138 -13.47 -0.63 -9.89
C ILE A 138 -12.79 0.66 -10.35
N LYS A 139 -13.18 1.79 -9.76
CA LYS A 139 -12.44 3.08 -9.90
C LYS A 139 -11.30 3.10 -8.88
N SER A 140 -10.07 3.01 -9.36
CA SER A 140 -8.85 2.89 -8.56
C SER A 140 -7.87 4.00 -8.90
N PHE A 141 -7.07 4.49 -7.95
CA PHE A 141 -5.98 5.44 -8.21
C PHE A 141 -4.60 4.76 -8.30
N GLY A 142 -4.55 3.44 -8.15
CA GLY A 142 -3.29 2.71 -8.17
C GLY A 142 -3.44 1.23 -7.86
N TRP A 143 -2.32 0.52 -7.86
CA TRP A 143 -2.29 -0.90 -7.53
C TRP A 143 -0.97 -1.28 -6.86
N LEU A 144 -1.01 -2.38 -6.10
CA LEU A 144 0.12 -3.01 -5.44
C LEU A 144 0.12 -4.49 -5.81
N GLY A 145 1.28 -5.08 -6.13
CA GLY A 145 1.35 -6.50 -6.49
C GLY A 145 1.22 -7.42 -5.27
N LEU A 146 0.39 -8.46 -5.34
CA LEU A 146 0.27 -9.46 -4.28
C LEU A 146 1.56 -10.29 -4.11
N SER A 147 2.34 -10.46 -5.19
CA SER A 147 3.64 -11.12 -5.20
C SER A 147 4.60 -10.43 -6.19
N SER A 148 5.90 -10.68 -6.04
CA SER A 148 6.95 -10.16 -6.93
C SER A 148 6.80 -10.65 -8.39
N ALA A 149 6.12 -11.78 -8.62
CA ALA A 149 5.82 -12.31 -9.96
C ALA A 149 4.82 -11.42 -10.74
N GLY A 150 3.80 -10.87 -10.07
CA GLY A 150 2.83 -9.96 -10.70
C GLY A 150 3.43 -8.60 -11.07
N LEU A 151 4.34 -8.08 -10.24
CA LEU A 151 5.08 -6.84 -10.48
C LEU A 151 6.07 -6.97 -11.64
N LYS A 152 6.74 -8.13 -11.78
CA LYS A 152 7.60 -8.42 -12.94
C LYS A 152 6.79 -8.44 -14.24
N ALA A 153 5.69 -9.19 -14.27
CA ALA A 153 4.82 -9.28 -15.46
C ALA A 153 4.22 -7.93 -15.88
N ALA A 154 3.77 -7.11 -14.93
CA ALA A 154 3.23 -5.78 -15.22
C ALA A 154 4.30 -4.79 -15.74
N ASN A 155 5.52 -4.85 -15.19
CA ASN A 155 6.63 -4.04 -15.66
C ASN A 155 7.14 -4.48 -17.05
N GLU A 156 7.10 -5.78 -17.35
CA GLU A 156 7.45 -6.34 -18.67
C GLU A 156 6.43 -5.91 -19.73
N GLN A 157 5.13 -6.01 -19.42
CA GLN A 157 4.06 -5.58 -20.33
C GLN A 157 4.07 -4.06 -20.58
N ASN A 158 4.42 -3.25 -19.56
CA ASN A 158 4.60 -1.82 -19.73
C ASN A 158 5.87 -1.49 -20.56
N ARG A 159 6.97 -2.23 -20.36
CA ARG A 159 8.21 -2.10 -21.15
C ARG A 159 7.98 -2.45 -22.62
N GLU A 160 7.24 -3.51 -22.93
CA GLU A 160 6.87 -3.89 -24.30
C GLU A 160 5.99 -2.83 -24.96
N LYS A 161 5.03 -2.26 -24.23
CA LYS A 161 4.23 -1.13 -24.72
C LYS A 161 5.07 0.10 -25.05
N LEU A 162 6.04 0.45 -24.19
CA LEU A 162 6.97 1.56 -24.43
C LEU A 162 7.91 1.33 -25.62
N LEU A 163 8.36 0.09 -25.84
CA LEU A 163 9.18 -0.28 -26.99
C LEU A 163 8.38 -0.34 -28.30
N SER A 164 7.08 -0.70 -28.24
CA SER A 164 6.19 -0.67 -29.40
C SER A 164 5.73 0.72 -29.83
N GLN A 165 5.92 1.73 -28.97
CA GLN A 165 5.51 3.13 -29.21
C GLN A 165 6.64 4.01 -29.77
N ASN A 166 7.88 3.49 -29.83
CA ASN A 166 8.99 4.14 -30.52
C ASN A 166 9.65 3.14 -31.48
N PRO A 167 9.03 2.84 -32.64
CA PRO A 167 9.75 2.15 -33.69
C PRO A 167 10.84 3.09 -34.24
N CYS A 168 12.08 2.62 -34.28
CA CYS A 168 13.11 3.19 -35.15
C CYS A 168 12.64 3.17 -36.62
#